data_AF-A0A534PFZ4-F1
#
_entry.id   AF-A0A534PFZ4-F1
#
_cell.length_a   1.000
_cell.length_b   1.000
_cell.length_c   1.000
_cell.angle_alpha   90.00
_cell.angle_beta   90.00
_cell.angle_gamma   90.00
#
_symmetry.space_group_name_H-M   'P 1'
#
loop_
_entity.id
_entity.type
_entity.pdbx_description
1 polymer ?
#
loop_
_entity_poly.entity_id
_entity_poly.type
_entity_poly.pdbx_seq_one_letter_code
_entity_poly.pdbx_strand_id
1 'polypeptide(L)'
;MLAHGALSDEEVVERVRRGEVTLFEVLMRRLNQRLYRIVRAILGDDAEVDDVLQETYLSAYAGLGQFAGRAQPSTWIARIAIHAAYARARRRRLMEPTAMNDGMVVPGAVTSPEQLASARELSELLERAIDGLPEAYRVVFVMREVEQLDTAATASLLDVSPILVRVRLHRARALLRRALSRETVSEDAFRFLRPRCDALTAAVLGHIHCATGAHHAP
;
A
#
# COMPACT_ATOMS: atom_id res chain seq x y z
N MET A 1 9.29 23.72 20.93
CA MET A 1 8.34 22.91 20.13
C MET A 1 7.63 23.88 19.18
N LEU A 2 8.28 24.23 18.07
CA LEU A 2 7.89 25.40 17.28
C LEU A 2 6.83 25.03 16.23
N ALA A 3 5.83 25.90 16.12
CA ALA A 3 4.69 25.85 15.22
C ALA A 3 5.08 26.15 13.75
N HIS A 4 5.98 25.35 13.16
CA HIS A 4 6.43 25.53 11.78
C HIS A 4 5.52 24.90 10.72
N GLY A 5 4.33 24.40 11.13
CA GLY A 5 3.38 23.77 10.21
C GLY A 5 2.90 24.68 9.07
N ALA A 6 3.00 26.01 9.23
CA ALA A 6 2.51 27.00 8.28
C ALA A 6 3.49 27.39 7.16
N LEU A 7 4.79 27.05 7.26
CA LEU A 7 5.78 27.44 6.25
C LEU A 7 5.59 26.64 4.96
N SER A 8 5.57 27.27 3.80
CA SER A 8 5.67 26.56 2.51
C SER A 8 7.01 25.83 2.38
N ASP A 9 7.08 24.84 1.47
CA ASP A 9 8.32 24.11 1.23
C ASP A 9 9.44 25.05 0.73
N GLU A 10 9.09 26.02 -0.11
CA GLU A 10 10.01 27.05 -0.61
C GLU A 10 10.56 27.93 0.50
N GLU A 11 9.71 28.41 1.41
CA GLU A 11 10.15 29.24 2.54
C GLU A 11 11.09 28.47 3.46
N VAL A 12 10.82 27.19 3.70
CA VAL A 12 11.72 26.32 4.47
C VAL A 12 13.08 26.23 3.78
N VAL A 13 13.11 25.94 2.47
CA VAL A 13 14.37 25.85 1.71
C VAL A 13 15.16 27.15 1.74
N GLU A 14 14.49 28.29 1.57
CA GLU A 14 15.17 29.59 1.55
C GLU A 14 15.80 29.92 2.91
N ARG A 15 15.11 29.65 4.02
CA ARG A 15 15.67 29.88 5.37
C ARG A 15 16.78 28.90 5.71
N VAL A 16 16.66 27.63 5.31
CA VAL A 16 17.73 26.64 5.47
C VAL A 16 18.99 27.08 4.74
N ARG A 17 18.88 27.62 3.52
CA ARG A 17 20.01 28.19 2.77
C ARG A 17 20.69 29.37 3.47
N ARG A 18 19.94 30.12 4.28
CA ARG A 18 20.45 31.24 5.10
C ARG A 18 21.08 30.80 6.43
N GLY A 19 21.14 29.49 6.68
CA GLY A 19 21.79 28.92 7.87
C GLY A 19 20.83 28.44 8.96
N GLU A 20 19.51 28.57 8.77
CA GLU A 20 18.51 28.01 9.70
C GLU A 20 18.31 26.51 9.47
N VAL A 21 19.37 25.72 9.65
CA VAL A 21 19.45 24.29 9.29
C VAL A 21 18.35 23.44 9.94
N THR A 22 17.95 23.78 11.17
CA THR A 22 16.92 23.05 11.92
C THR A 22 15.56 23.06 11.22
N LEU A 23 15.26 24.08 10.39
CA LEU A 23 14.01 24.14 9.64
C LEU A 23 13.87 23.03 8.59
N PHE A 24 14.97 22.39 8.19
CA PHE A 24 14.90 21.23 7.30
C PHE A 24 14.08 20.07 7.89
N GLU A 25 13.98 20.00 9.23
CA GLU A 25 13.13 19.00 9.91
C GLU A 25 11.65 19.09 9.48
N VAL A 26 11.18 20.28 9.06
CA VAL A 26 9.81 20.50 8.63
C VAL A 26 9.52 19.71 7.37
N LEU A 27 10.43 19.76 6.39
CA LEU A 27 10.34 18.96 5.16
C LEU A 27 10.44 17.47 5.49
N MET A 28 11.38 17.08 6.35
CA MET A 28 11.54 15.68 6.76
C MET A 28 10.24 15.14 7.37
N ARG A 29 9.66 15.82 8.35
CA ARG A 29 8.41 15.39 9.02
C ARG A 29 7.24 15.26 8.05
N ARG A 30 7.12 16.19 7.10
CA ARG A 30 6.07 16.16 6.05
C ARG A 30 6.24 14.98 5.09
N LEU A 31 7.48 14.61 4.79
CA LEU A 31 7.79 13.64 3.75
C LEU A 31 8.04 12.23 4.27
N ASN A 32 8.44 12.06 5.53
CA ASN A 32 8.89 10.78 6.09
C ASN A 32 7.92 9.63 5.80
N GLN A 33 6.64 9.78 6.15
CA GLN A 33 5.66 8.71 5.96
C GLN A 33 5.50 8.33 4.48
N ARG A 34 5.41 9.33 3.61
CA ARG A 34 5.26 9.13 2.17
C ARG A 34 6.49 8.47 1.56
N LEU A 35 7.67 9.01 1.85
CA LEU A 35 8.92 8.48 1.29
C LEU A 35 9.21 7.08 1.81
N TYR A 36 8.93 6.81 3.09
CA TYR A 36 9.04 5.47 3.65
C TYR A 36 8.22 4.45 2.85
N ARG A 37 6.93 4.72 2.62
CA ARG A 37 6.05 3.81 1.87
C ARG A 37 6.49 3.62 0.42
N ILE A 38 6.92 4.70 -0.25
CA ILE A 38 7.40 4.63 -1.63
C ILE A 38 8.70 3.83 -1.71
N VAL A 39 9.67 4.10 -0.84
CA VAL A 39 10.97 3.40 -0.80
C VAL A 39 10.76 1.93 -0.45
N ARG A 40 9.95 1.61 0.57
CA ARG A 40 9.55 0.23 0.91
C ARG A 40 8.92 -0.49 -0.27
N ALA A 41 8.04 0.18 -1.02
CA ALA A 41 7.42 -0.41 -2.21
C ALA A 41 8.43 -0.76 -3.31
N ILE A 42 9.51 0.02 -3.44
CA ILE A 42 10.59 -0.24 -4.40
C ILE A 42 11.48 -1.38 -3.91
N LEU A 43 11.90 -1.36 -2.64
CA LEU A 43 12.82 -2.36 -2.07
C LEU A 43 12.15 -3.71 -1.83
N GLY A 44 10.87 -3.71 -1.48
CA GLY A 44 10.06 -4.91 -1.18
C GLY A 44 10.18 -5.42 0.25
N ASP A 45 10.99 -4.79 1.10
CA ASP A 45 11.17 -5.08 2.52
C ASP A 45 11.59 -3.81 3.27
N ASP A 46 11.65 -3.89 4.60
CA ASP A 46 11.92 -2.75 5.48
C ASP A 46 13.41 -2.56 5.81
N ALA A 47 14.26 -3.54 5.50
CA ALA A 47 15.60 -3.66 6.08
C ALA A 47 16.53 -2.48 5.74
N GLU A 48 16.37 -1.92 4.53
CA GLU A 48 17.23 -0.84 4.02
C GLU A 48 16.47 0.50 3.87
N VAL A 49 15.20 0.58 4.28
CA VAL A 49 14.38 1.77 4.05
C VAL A 49 14.94 2.97 4.79
N ASP A 50 15.27 2.81 6.07
CA ASP A 50 15.78 3.90 6.92
C ASP A 50 17.12 4.44 6.39
N ASP A 51 18.01 3.54 5.96
CA ASP A 51 19.30 3.91 5.34
C ASP A 51 19.10 4.72 4.06
N VAL A 52 18.19 4.29 3.19
CA VAL A 52 17.89 5.01 1.94
C VAL A 52 17.26 6.37 2.23
N LEU A 53 16.38 6.48 3.23
CA LEU A 53 15.81 7.77 3.62
C LEU A 53 16.87 8.71 4.21
N GLN A 54 17.76 8.20 5.06
CA GLN A 54 18.88 8.98 5.58
C GLN A 54 19.78 9.48 4.45
N GLU A 55 20.20 8.60 3.54
CA GLU A 55 21.01 8.96 2.36
C GLU A 55 20.29 10.00 1.49
N THR A 56 18.99 9.86 1.32
CA THR A 56 18.13 10.80 0.59
C THR A 56 18.16 12.19 1.21
N TYR A 57 17.92 12.30 2.52
CA TYR A 57 17.88 13.59 3.20
C TYR A 57 19.24 14.26 3.26
N LEU A 58 20.31 13.50 3.48
CA LEU A 58 21.69 14.02 3.43
C LEU A 58 22.04 14.54 2.03
N SER A 59 21.69 13.78 0.99
CA SER A 59 21.93 14.17 -0.40
C SER A 59 21.09 15.39 -0.80
N ALA A 60 19.83 15.43 -0.38
CA ALA A 60 18.95 16.58 -0.59
C ALA A 60 19.51 17.82 0.09
N TYR A 61 19.88 17.72 1.37
CA TYR A 61 20.46 18.84 2.12
C TYR A 61 21.75 19.37 1.46
N ALA A 62 22.68 18.48 1.09
CA ALA A 62 23.90 18.86 0.39
C ALA A 62 23.61 19.50 -0.98
N GLY A 63 22.57 19.04 -1.68
CA GLY A 63 22.13 19.56 -2.97
C GLY A 63 21.31 20.85 -2.90
N LEU A 64 20.87 21.30 -1.71
CA LEU A 64 19.97 22.45 -1.58
C LEU A 64 20.54 23.72 -2.22
N GLY A 65 21.85 23.94 -2.15
CA GLY A 65 22.48 25.12 -2.77
C GLY A 65 22.34 25.15 -4.30
N GLN A 66 22.27 23.99 -4.95
CA GLN A 66 22.19 23.84 -6.41
C GLN A 66 20.75 23.64 -6.90
N PHE A 67 19.79 23.52 -5.99
CA PHE A 67 18.39 23.30 -6.34
C PHE A 67 17.81 24.50 -7.09
N ALA A 68 17.51 24.30 -8.38
CA ALA A 68 17.12 25.36 -9.31
C ALA A 68 15.64 25.81 -9.21
N GLY A 69 14.85 25.30 -8.26
CA GLY A 69 13.46 25.71 -8.07
C GLY A 69 12.49 25.36 -9.21
N ARG A 70 12.86 24.43 -10.11
CA ARG A 70 12.02 24.02 -11.27
C ARG A 70 10.85 23.10 -10.90
N ALA A 71 10.79 22.67 -9.64
CA ALA A 71 9.74 21.85 -9.07
C ALA A 71 9.58 22.23 -7.59
N GLN A 72 8.51 21.78 -6.95
CA GLN A 72 8.35 21.87 -5.49
C GLN A 72 9.51 21.13 -4.79
N PRO A 73 10.09 21.65 -3.69
CA PRO A 73 11.16 20.98 -2.96
C PRO A 73 10.81 19.55 -2.54
N SER A 74 9.58 19.33 -2.07
CA SER A 74 9.06 18.00 -1.75
C SER A 74 9.10 17.02 -2.92
N THR A 75 8.75 17.49 -4.13
CA THR A 75 8.80 16.67 -5.35
C THR A 75 10.24 16.35 -5.74
N TRP A 76 11.15 17.32 -5.59
CA TRP A 76 12.56 17.11 -5.86
C TRP A 76 13.20 16.10 -4.89
N ILE A 77 12.91 16.20 -3.60
CA ILE A 77 13.37 15.24 -2.58
C ILE A 77 12.80 13.85 -2.86
N ALA A 78 11.51 13.74 -3.20
CA ALA A 78 10.90 12.46 -3.56
C ALA A 78 11.58 11.79 -4.75
N ARG A 79 12.01 12.58 -5.75
CA ARG A 79 12.75 12.05 -6.90
C ARG A 79 14.14 11.53 -6.50
N ILE A 80 14.84 12.22 -5.59
CA ILE A 80 16.10 11.72 -5.02
C ILE A 80 15.87 10.37 -4.33
N ALA A 81 14.82 10.27 -3.51
CA ALA A 81 14.47 9.05 -2.78
C ALA A 81 14.22 7.85 -3.72
N ILE A 82 13.42 8.07 -4.75
CA ILE A 82 13.08 7.04 -5.74
C ILE A 82 14.34 6.57 -6.49
N HIS A 83 15.20 7.50 -6.90
CA HIS A 83 16.45 7.15 -7.58
C HIS A 83 17.40 6.37 -6.65
N ALA A 84 17.53 6.78 -5.39
CA ALA A 84 18.34 6.09 -4.39
C ALA A 84 17.83 4.66 -4.15
N ALA A 85 16.51 4.49 -4.00
CA ALA A 85 15.88 3.18 -3.82
C ALA A 85 16.10 2.26 -5.02
N TYR A 86 15.90 2.74 -6.26
CA TYR A 86 16.19 1.93 -7.46
C TYR A 86 17.67 1.60 -7.62
N ALA A 87 18.56 2.53 -7.25
CA ALA A 87 19.99 2.26 -7.24
C ALA A 87 20.39 1.20 -6.21
N ARG A 88 19.71 1.14 -5.06
CA ARG A 88 19.90 0.10 -4.05
C ARG A 88 19.35 -1.25 -4.53
N ALA A 89 18.11 -1.29 -4.99
CA ALA A 89 17.47 -2.49 -5.51
C ALA A 89 18.29 -3.13 -6.66
N ARG A 90 18.81 -2.30 -7.58
CA ARG A 90 19.69 -2.78 -8.66
C ARG A 90 20.99 -3.38 -8.12
N ARG A 91 21.63 -2.75 -7.13
CA ARG A 91 22.85 -3.28 -6.50
C ARG A 91 22.59 -4.64 -5.85
N ARG A 92 21.49 -4.78 -5.10
CA ARG A 92 21.10 -6.05 -4.46
C ARG A 92 20.94 -7.18 -5.49
N ARG A 93 20.22 -6.94 -6.59
CA ARG A 93 20.04 -7.93 -7.67
C ARG A 93 21.34 -8.37 -8.35
N LEU A 94 22.35 -7.50 -8.40
CA LEU A 94 23.66 -7.85 -8.97
C LEU A 94 24.49 -8.72 -8.00
N MET A 95 24.32 -8.52 -6.69
CA MET A 95 25.03 -9.28 -5.65
C MET A 95 24.34 -10.62 -5.35
N GLU A 96 23.03 -10.72 -5.58
CA GLU A 96 22.22 -11.93 -5.37
C GLU A 96 21.47 -12.32 -6.68
N PRO A 97 22.15 -12.94 -7.66
CA PRO A 97 21.55 -13.25 -8.97
C PRO A 97 20.36 -14.23 -8.91
N THR A 98 20.19 -14.95 -7.79
CA THR A 98 19.15 -15.96 -7.57
C THR A 98 17.79 -15.38 -7.17
N ALA A 99 17.68 -14.07 -6.91
CA ALA A 99 16.42 -13.42 -6.53
C ALA A 99 15.53 -13.01 -7.72
N MET A 100 15.63 -13.70 -8.86
CA MET A 100 14.75 -13.50 -10.01
C MET A 100 13.44 -14.27 -9.80
N ASN A 101 12.62 -13.82 -8.84
CA ASN A 101 11.29 -14.39 -8.68
C ASN A 101 10.30 -13.64 -9.57
N ASP A 102 10.29 -14.01 -10.84
CA ASP A 102 9.29 -13.60 -11.82
C ASP A 102 8.03 -14.45 -11.60
N GLY A 103 7.40 -14.24 -10.44
CA GLY A 103 6.29 -15.04 -9.97
C GLY A 103 5.66 -14.39 -8.75
N MET A 104 4.34 -14.22 -8.80
CA MET A 104 3.54 -13.82 -7.63
C MET A 104 3.75 -14.88 -6.53
N VAL A 105 4.61 -14.58 -5.56
CA VAL A 105 4.76 -15.40 -4.35
C VAL A 105 3.54 -15.12 -3.49
N VAL A 106 2.61 -16.06 -3.46
CA VAL A 106 1.51 -16.05 -2.50
C VAL A 106 2.09 -16.62 -1.19
N PRO A 107 2.26 -15.84 -0.12
CA PRO A 107 2.72 -16.38 1.15
C PRO A 107 1.66 -17.36 1.67
N GLY A 108 2.09 -18.58 2.01
CA GLY A 108 1.24 -19.61 2.60
C GLY A 108 0.65 -19.16 3.94
N ALA A 109 -0.61 -19.54 4.14
CA ALA A 109 -1.49 -19.15 5.23
C ALA A 109 -1.00 -19.50 6.64
N VAL A 110 -1.10 -18.53 7.54
CA VAL A 110 -1.52 -18.66 8.96
C VAL A 110 -2.21 -17.30 9.25
N THR A 111 -3.42 -17.20 9.81
CA THR A 111 -3.80 -17.55 11.20
C THR A 111 -5.33 -17.44 11.37
N SER A 112 -5.88 -18.16 12.35
CA SER A 112 -7.20 -17.89 12.97
C SER A 112 -7.06 -18.12 14.49
N PRO A 113 -8.00 -17.73 15.38
CA PRO A 113 -8.95 -16.61 15.36
C PRO A 113 -9.06 -15.91 16.75
N GLU A 114 -9.41 -14.61 16.83
CA GLU A 114 -10.40 -14.04 17.77
C GLU A 114 -10.51 -12.51 17.67
N GLN A 115 -11.26 -12.07 16.64
CA GLN A 115 -12.22 -10.95 16.48
C GLN A 115 -12.05 -9.55 17.14
N LEU A 116 -11.06 -9.29 18.00
CA LEU A 116 -10.52 -7.93 18.25
C LEU A 116 -9.34 -7.60 17.32
N ALA A 117 -8.93 -8.60 16.53
CA ALA A 117 -7.81 -8.61 15.60
C ALA A 117 -8.17 -8.25 14.15
N SER A 118 -9.46 -8.01 13.83
CA SER A 118 -9.96 -7.96 12.45
C SER A 118 -9.39 -6.84 11.57
N ALA A 119 -9.17 -5.63 12.11
CA ALA A 119 -8.61 -4.52 11.33
C ALA A 119 -7.09 -4.65 11.12
N ARG A 120 -6.37 -5.18 12.12
CA ARG A 120 -4.92 -5.44 12.02
C ARG A 120 -4.66 -6.63 11.10
N GLU A 121 -5.40 -7.72 11.27
CA GLU A 121 -5.36 -8.89 10.37
C GLU A 121 -5.69 -8.48 8.93
N LEU A 122 -6.70 -7.65 8.72
CA LEU A 122 -7.02 -7.12 7.38
C LEU A 122 -5.88 -6.24 6.83
N SER A 123 -5.27 -5.40 7.67
CA SER A 123 -4.14 -4.55 7.26
C SER A 123 -2.93 -5.40 6.89
N GLU A 124 -2.58 -6.40 7.69
CA GLU A 124 -1.51 -7.36 7.44
C GLU A 124 -1.78 -8.21 6.18
N LEU A 125 -3.04 -8.60 5.95
CA LEU A 125 -3.45 -9.29 4.72
C LEU A 125 -3.23 -8.39 3.49
N LEU A 126 -3.68 -7.13 3.57
CA LEU A 126 -3.51 -6.15 2.50
C LEU A 126 -2.02 -5.86 2.24
N GLU A 127 -1.22 -5.69 3.29
CA GLU A 127 0.23 -5.47 3.19
C GLU A 127 0.90 -6.66 2.50
N ARG A 128 0.63 -7.90 2.93
CA ARG A 128 1.15 -9.11 2.27
C ARG A 128 0.73 -9.22 0.80
N ALA A 129 -0.54 -8.91 0.50
CA ALA A 129 -1.04 -8.95 -0.88
C ALA A 129 -0.37 -7.88 -1.76
N ILE A 130 -0.10 -6.69 -1.22
CA ILE A 130 0.63 -5.62 -1.89
C ILE A 130 2.10 -6.02 -2.10
N ASP A 131 2.73 -6.61 -1.09
CA ASP A 131 4.13 -7.05 -1.16
C ASP A 131 4.32 -8.17 -2.20
N GLY A 132 3.33 -9.05 -2.37
CA GLY A 132 3.31 -10.08 -3.41
C GLY A 132 3.13 -9.58 -4.85
N LEU A 133 2.87 -8.27 -5.05
CA LEU A 133 2.81 -7.69 -6.40
C LEU A 133 4.21 -7.57 -7.02
N PRO A 134 4.34 -7.80 -8.34
CA PRO A 134 5.53 -7.40 -9.07
C PRO A 134 5.86 -5.91 -8.82
N GLU A 135 7.14 -5.59 -8.62
CA GLU A 135 7.63 -4.26 -8.19
C GLU A 135 7.00 -3.11 -8.99
N ALA A 136 7.01 -3.21 -10.32
CA ALA A 136 6.47 -2.16 -11.19
C ALA A 136 4.97 -1.86 -10.94
N TYR A 137 4.21 -2.85 -10.49
CA TYR A 137 2.80 -2.70 -10.13
C TYR A 137 2.64 -2.26 -8.68
N ARG A 138 3.44 -2.80 -7.76
CA ARG A 138 3.46 -2.44 -6.34
C ARG A 138 3.75 -0.95 -6.13
N VAL A 139 4.83 -0.46 -6.74
CA VAL A 139 5.24 0.95 -6.64
C VAL A 139 4.15 1.89 -7.15
N VAL A 140 3.57 1.60 -8.32
CA VAL A 140 2.49 2.43 -8.88
C VAL A 140 1.24 2.38 -8.01
N PHE A 141 0.90 1.21 -7.44
CA PHE A 141 -0.25 1.08 -6.55
C PHE A 141 -0.07 1.91 -5.28
N VAL A 142 1.09 1.83 -4.63
CA VAL A 142 1.38 2.60 -3.43
C VAL A 142 1.34 4.11 -3.73
N MET A 143 1.97 4.56 -4.82
CA MET A 143 1.96 5.99 -5.17
C MET A 143 0.54 6.53 -5.47
N ARG A 144 -0.32 5.72 -6.11
CA ARG A 144 -1.64 6.17 -6.58
C ARG A 144 -2.77 5.95 -5.57
N GLU A 145 -2.80 4.84 -4.86
CA GLU A 145 -3.90 4.47 -3.95
C GLU A 145 -3.57 4.76 -2.49
N VAL A 146 -2.30 4.65 -2.08
CA VAL A 146 -1.90 4.89 -0.68
C VAL A 146 -1.50 6.35 -0.49
N GLU A 147 -0.62 6.85 -1.37
CA GLU A 147 -0.11 8.22 -1.30
C GLU A 147 -0.96 9.24 -2.07
N GLN A 148 -1.95 8.77 -2.82
CA GLN A 148 -2.92 9.61 -3.55
C GLN A 148 -2.26 10.63 -4.50
N LEU A 149 -1.03 10.35 -4.97
CA LEU A 149 -0.35 11.18 -5.95
C LEU A 149 -1.08 11.11 -7.27
N ASP A 150 -1.17 12.20 -8.03
CA ASP A 150 -1.82 12.19 -9.34
C ASP A 150 -1.05 11.33 -10.38
N THR A 151 -1.66 11.06 -11.54
CA THR A 151 -1.04 10.24 -12.59
C THR A 151 0.18 10.91 -13.23
N ALA A 152 0.15 12.24 -13.39
CA ALA A 152 1.22 13.01 -14.02
C ALA A 152 2.43 13.12 -13.07
N ALA A 153 2.20 13.39 -11.79
CA ALA A 153 3.21 13.38 -10.73
C ALA A 153 3.87 12.01 -10.60
N THR A 154 3.08 10.93 -10.57
CA THR A 154 3.59 9.55 -10.52
C THR A 154 4.45 9.24 -11.75
N ALA A 155 3.98 9.61 -12.95
CA ALA A 155 4.70 9.42 -14.20
C ALA A 155 6.05 10.17 -14.20
N SER A 156 6.04 11.43 -13.77
CA SER A 156 7.25 12.25 -13.67
C SER A 156 8.25 11.74 -12.63
N LEU A 157 7.78 11.19 -11.52
CA LEU A 157 8.64 10.67 -10.45
C LEU A 157 9.29 9.34 -10.82
N LEU A 158 8.56 8.50 -11.57
CA LEU A 158 9.03 7.18 -12.02
C LEU A 158 9.70 7.20 -13.40
N ASP A 159 9.78 8.37 -14.05
CA ASP A 159 10.29 8.54 -15.42
C ASP A 159 9.63 7.59 -16.44
N VAL A 160 8.29 7.56 -16.44
CA VAL A 160 7.49 6.73 -17.35
C VAL A 160 6.33 7.51 -17.94
N SER A 161 5.68 6.97 -18.98
CA SER A 161 4.51 7.63 -19.57
C SER A 161 3.28 7.57 -18.64
N PRO A 162 2.41 8.61 -18.63
CA PRO A 162 1.13 8.59 -17.90
C PRO A 162 0.22 7.42 -18.33
N ILE A 163 0.31 6.98 -19.58
CA ILE A 163 -0.40 5.79 -20.08
C ILE A 163 0.10 4.54 -19.35
N LEU A 164 1.42 4.37 -19.22
CA LEU A 164 1.99 3.21 -18.54
C LEU A 164 1.60 3.17 -17.06
N VAL A 165 1.54 4.31 -16.37
CA VAL A 165 1.04 4.41 -14.99
C VAL A 165 -0.39 3.87 -14.89
N ARG A 166 -1.30 4.30 -15.78
CA ARG A 166 -2.70 3.82 -15.78
C ARG A 166 -2.81 2.32 -16.02
N VAL A 167 -2.03 1.79 -16.97
CA VAL A 167 -1.99 0.35 -17.26
C VAL A 167 -1.46 -0.44 -16.08
N ARG A 168 -0.35 0.01 -15.47
CA ARG A 168 0.23 -0.63 -14.28
C ARG A 168 -0.73 -0.61 -13.10
N LEU A 169 -1.41 0.50 -12.84
CA LEU A 169 -2.41 0.62 -11.78
C LEU A 169 -3.59 -0.33 -12.00
N HIS A 170 -4.13 -0.38 -13.22
CA HIS A 170 -5.20 -1.30 -13.56
C HIS A 170 -4.78 -2.76 -13.33
N ARG A 171 -3.58 -3.14 -13.77
CA ARG A 171 -3.02 -4.49 -13.53
C ARG A 171 -2.80 -4.78 -12.05
N ALA A 172 -2.27 -3.83 -11.29
CA ALA A 172 -2.07 -3.95 -9.84
C ALA A 172 -3.39 -4.25 -9.12
N ARG A 173 -4.45 -3.48 -9.40
CA ARG A 173 -5.80 -3.70 -8.83
C ARG A 173 -6.36 -5.07 -9.20
N ALA A 174 -6.15 -5.52 -10.45
CA ALA A 174 -6.61 -6.83 -10.88
C ALA A 174 -5.87 -7.98 -10.16
N LEU A 175 -4.56 -7.85 -9.94
CA LEU A 175 -3.75 -8.83 -9.22
C LEU A 175 -4.12 -8.86 -7.73
N LEU A 176 -4.25 -7.70 -7.08
CA LEU A 176 -4.67 -7.61 -5.68
C LEU A 176 -6.05 -8.25 -5.47
N ARG A 177 -7.02 -7.92 -6.31
CA ARG A 177 -8.35 -8.53 -6.23
C ARG A 177 -8.29 -10.06 -6.35
N ARG A 178 -7.43 -10.59 -7.21
CA ARG A 178 -7.23 -12.04 -7.35
C ARG A 178 -6.58 -12.65 -6.11
N ALA A 179 -5.53 -12.03 -5.57
CA ALA A 179 -4.84 -12.49 -4.36
C ALA A 179 -5.81 -12.53 -3.17
N LEU A 180 -6.49 -11.42 -2.91
CA LEU A 180 -7.45 -11.30 -1.80
C LEU A 180 -8.66 -12.22 -1.98
N SER A 181 -9.15 -12.42 -3.22
CA SER A 181 -10.24 -13.36 -3.45
C SER A 181 -9.88 -14.80 -3.12
N ARG A 182 -8.61 -15.21 -3.31
CA ARG A 182 -8.16 -16.56 -2.96
C ARG A 182 -8.03 -16.76 -1.45
N GLU A 183 -7.67 -15.71 -0.72
CA GLU A 183 -7.52 -15.73 0.74
C GLU A 183 -8.86 -15.57 1.47
N THR A 184 -9.88 -15.01 0.82
CA THR A 184 -11.20 -14.73 1.42
C THR A 184 -12.29 -15.76 1.09
N VAL A 185 -12.03 -16.75 0.23
CA VAL A 185 -12.95 -17.90 0.10
C VAL A 185 -12.72 -18.84 1.29
N SER A 186 -13.30 -18.50 2.43
CA SER A 186 -13.64 -19.49 3.43
C SER A 186 -14.85 -20.30 2.93
N GLU A 187 -14.79 -21.63 3.00
CA GLU A 187 -15.94 -22.52 2.75
C GLU A 187 -17.18 -22.14 3.60
N ASP A 188 -16.99 -21.33 4.65
CA ASP A 188 -18.06 -20.84 5.52
C ASP A 188 -18.81 -19.60 5.00
N ALA A 189 -18.32 -18.89 3.97
CA ALA A 189 -18.95 -17.64 3.49
C ALA A 189 -20.39 -17.84 2.98
N PHE A 190 -20.71 -19.07 2.55
CA PHE A 190 -22.06 -19.53 2.22
C PHE A 190 -22.36 -20.88 2.91
N ARG A 191 -22.04 -21.03 4.20
CA ARG A 191 -22.41 -22.25 4.93
C ARG A 191 -23.94 -22.38 4.95
N PHE A 192 -24.46 -23.43 4.34
CA PHE A 192 -25.88 -23.79 4.41
C PHE A 192 -26.25 -24.07 5.88
N LEU A 193 -26.93 -23.11 6.52
CA LEU A 193 -27.30 -23.17 7.94
C LEU A 193 -28.40 -24.23 8.15
N ARG A 194 -28.00 -25.45 8.51
CA ARG A 194 -28.90 -26.55 8.90
C ARG A 194 -30.00 -26.16 9.91
N PRO A 195 -29.75 -25.30 10.93
CA PRO A 195 -30.81 -24.84 11.85
C PRO A 195 -31.93 -24.04 11.16
N ARG A 196 -31.61 -23.38 10.03
CA ARG A 196 -32.57 -22.60 9.24
C ARG A 196 -33.48 -23.50 8.40
N CYS A 197 -32.98 -24.66 7.97
CA CYS A 197 -33.79 -25.69 7.31
C CYS A 197 -34.75 -26.38 8.27
N ASP A 198 -34.33 -26.66 9.50
CA ASP A 198 -35.19 -27.28 10.50
C ASP A 198 -36.36 -26.35 10.86
N ALA A 199 -36.09 -25.06 11.05
CA ALA A 199 -37.11 -24.04 11.28
C ALA A 199 -38.06 -23.87 10.08
N LEU A 200 -37.52 -23.86 8.85
CA LEU A 200 -38.33 -23.78 7.63
C LEU A 200 -39.23 -25.02 7.47
N THR A 201 -38.68 -26.21 7.73
CA THR A 201 -39.40 -27.49 7.64
C THR A 201 -40.50 -27.57 8.69
N ALA A 202 -40.23 -27.17 9.93
CA ALA A 202 -41.22 -27.10 10.99
C ALA A 202 -42.36 -26.11 10.69
N ALA A 203 -42.04 -24.94 10.13
CA ALA A 203 -43.03 -23.94 9.73
C ALA A 203 -43.94 -24.43 8.59
N VAL A 204 -43.36 -25.09 7.57
CA VAL A 204 -44.12 -25.66 6.44
C VAL A 204 -44.99 -26.82 6.88
N LEU A 205 -44.45 -27.75 7.68
CA LEU A 205 -45.23 -28.86 8.24
C LEU A 205 -46.35 -28.34 9.14
N GLY A 206 -46.11 -27.33 9.98
CA GLY A 206 -47.14 -26.69 10.79
C GLY A 206 -48.28 -26.12 9.94
N HIS A 207 -47.96 -25.46 8.82
CA HIS A 207 -48.95 -24.96 7.87
C HIS A 207 -49.78 -26.07 7.21
N ILE A 208 -49.13 -27.16 6.79
CA ILE A 208 -49.81 -28.31 6.18
C ILE A 208 -50.74 -28.97 7.18
N HIS A 209 -50.32 -29.18 8.44
CA HIS A 209 -51.16 -29.79 9.46
C HIS A 209 -52.34 -28.90 9.85
N CYS A 210 -52.17 -27.57 9.89
CA CYS A 210 -53.27 -26.64 10.11
C CYS A 210 -54.26 -26.63 8.93
N ALA A 211 -53.76 -26.69 7.70
CA ALA A 211 -54.58 -26.75 6.49
C ALA A 211 -55.32 -28.09 6.33
N THR A 212 -54.78 -29.18 6.88
CA THR A 212 -55.36 -30.54 6.78
C THR A 212 -56.23 -30.88 8.01
N GLY A 213 -56.12 -30.12 9.10
CA GLY A 213 -56.82 -30.31 10.38
C GLY A 213 -58.31 -29.88 10.42
N ALA A 214 -59.01 -29.84 9.29
CA ALA A 214 -60.44 -29.58 9.24
C ALA A 214 -61.30 -30.77 8.76
N HIS A 215 -60.76 -32.00 8.67
CA HIS A 215 -61.58 -33.19 8.38
C HIS A 215 -61.02 -34.48 8.98
N HIS A 216 -61.13 -34.67 10.30
CA HIS A 216 -61.49 -35.97 10.87
C HIS A 216 -61.93 -35.82 12.33
N ALA A 217 -63.23 -35.62 12.52
CA ALA A 217 -63.95 -36.09 13.70
C ALA A 217 -64.57 -37.45 13.36
N PRO A 218 -64.71 -38.33 14.34
CA PRO A 218 -66.02 -38.90 14.63
C PRO A 218 -66.69 -38.18 15.81
#